data_AF-A0A371DBE0-F1
#
_entry.id   AF-A0A371DBE0-F1
#
_cell.length_a   1.000
_cell.length_b   1.000
_cell.length_c   1.000
_cell.angle_alpha   90.00
_cell.angle_beta   90.00
_cell.angle_gamma   90.00
#
_symmetry.space_group_name_H-M   'P 1'
#
loop_
_entity.id
_entity.type
_entity.pdbx_description
1 polymer ?
#
loop_
_entity_poly.entity_id
_entity_poly.type
_entity_poly.pdbx_seq_one_letter_code
_entity_poly.pdbx_strand_id
1 'polypeptide(L)'
;MATTTAGSSAQASSSAVHTPILATGDWTKNLVHLAKTAELKKHALTLQLHTAHILSAHAALEQKSKAIQDLKEQKNKLESERARLLNCLREVNEDRDKADLAEATLDRDVKDLRQKIKAITDSEYTVAKQEVDRLRQELGQPPLPSLQTTLEEKSAEYLKALRLQSEAANAAAGTKRPGDDLGADGQPAKRPRGRPKGSKNSKAKAKSGAAATPPVAGSAS
;
A
#
# COMPACT_ATOMS: atom_id res chain seq x y z
N MET A 1 25.11 -5.75 -42.97
CA MET A 1 26.51 -5.61 -43.40
C MET A 1 26.81 -6.80 -44.30
N ALA A 2 26.55 -6.62 -45.59
CA ALA A 2 26.69 -7.63 -46.63
C ALA A 2 27.97 -7.35 -47.41
N THR A 3 28.77 -8.38 -47.69
CA THR A 3 29.97 -8.25 -48.53
C THR A 3 29.80 -9.15 -49.74
N THR A 4 29.56 -8.50 -50.88
CA THR A 4 29.52 -9.04 -52.23
C THR A 4 30.95 -9.12 -52.79
N THR A 5 31.38 -10.29 -53.25
CA THR A 5 32.59 -10.41 -54.08
C THR A 5 32.23 -11.20 -55.34
N ALA A 6 32.12 -10.48 -56.46
CA ALA A 6 32.02 -11.02 -57.80
C ALA A 6 33.43 -11.11 -58.40
N GLY A 7 33.74 -12.24 -59.04
CA GLY A 7 34.97 -12.43 -59.82
C GLY A 7 34.66 -13.30 -61.03
N SER A 8 34.47 -12.64 -62.18
CA SER A 8 34.44 -13.26 -63.50
C SER A 8 35.86 -13.54 -63.97
N SER A 9 36.13 -14.73 -64.48
CA SER A 9 37.30 -14.99 -65.32
C SER A 9 36.90 -15.84 -66.52
N ALA A 10 37.42 -15.41 -67.66
CA ALA A 10 36.95 -15.71 -68.99
C ALA A 10 37.34 -17.11 -69.49
N GLN A 11 36.50 -17.53 -70.42
CA GLN A 11 36.43 -18.76 -71.19
C GLN A 11 37.64 -18.95 -72.11
N ALA A 12 38.27 -20.13 -72.03
CA ALA A 12 39.16 -20.66 -73.06
C ALA A 12 38.43 -21.79 -73.79
N SER A 13 38.09 -21.55 -75.06
CA SER A 13 37.43 -22.47 -75.97
C SER A 13 38.46 -23.37 -76.65
N SER A 14 38.54 -24.63 -76.20
CA SER A 14 39.23 -25.70 -76.91
C SER A 14 38.24 -26.55 -77.69
N SER A 15 38.47 -26.65 -78.99
CA SER A 15 37.69 -27.42 -79.97
C SER A 15 37.84 -28.91 -79.67
N ALA A 16 36.84 -29.51 -79.02
CA ALA A 16 36.82 -30.94 -78.73
C ALA A 16 36.26 -31.72 -79.94
N VAL A 17 37.07 -32.65 -80.42
CA VAL A 17 36.76 -33.64 -81.45
C VAL A 17 35.55 -34.48 -81.01
N HIS A 18 34.50 -34.52 -81.82
CA HIS A 18 33.32 -35.36 -81.61
C HIS A 18 33.64 -36.83 -81.95
N THR A 19 34.23 -37.55 -81.00
CA THR A 19 34.09 -39.00 -80.92
C THR A 19 32.75 -39.32 -80.23
N PRO A 20 31.97 -40.31 -80.71
CA PRO A 20 30.76 -40.72 -80.00
C PRO A 20 31.18 -41.35 -78.67
N ILE A 21 31.05 -40.59 -77.58
CA ILE A 21 31.22 -41.09 -76.21
C ILE A 21 30.05 -42.03 -75.95
N LEU A 22 30.23 -43.30 -76.33
CA LEU A 22 29.48 -44.40 -75.75
C LEU A 22 29.83 -44.38 -74.25
N ALA A 23 28.85 -43.98 -73.43
CA ALA A 23 28.98 -43.97 -71.98
C ALA A 23 29.12 -45.41 -71.45
N THR A 24 30.31 -45.98 -71.56
CA THR A 24 30.76 -47.13 -70.79
C THR A 24 31.05 -46.66 -69.36
N GLY A 25 29.98 -46.34 -68.64
CA GLY A 25 30.03 -45.88 -67.26
C GLY A 25 28.64 -45.93 -66.64
N ASP A 26 28.58 -46.28 -65.36
CA ASP A 26 27.37 -46.58 -64.58
C ASP A 26 26.50 -45.34 -64.29
N TRP A 27 26.14 -44.58 -65.34
CA TRP A 27 25.42 -43.30 -65.26
C TRP A 27 24.09 -43.44 -64.52
N THR A 28 23.42 -44.58 -64.68
CA THR A 28 22.19 -44.92 -63.97
C THR A 28 22.40 -44.98 -62.46
N LYS A 29 23.52 -45.55 -61.98
CA LYS A 29 23.86 -45.56 -60.55
C LYS A 29 24.19 -44.16 -60.03
N ASN A 30 24.90 -43.35 -60.83
CA ASN A 30 25.20 -41.96 -60.46
C ASN A 30 23.93 -41.11 -60.35
N LEU A 31 22.97 -41.29 -61.25
CA LEU A 31 21.68 -40.60 -61.20
C LEU A 31 20.87 -41.01 -59.96
N VAL A 32 20.79 -42.31 -59.68
CA VAL A 32 20.12 -42.83 -58.47
C VAL A 32 20.81 -42.32 -57.21
N HIS A 33 22.15 -42.26 -57.19
CA HIS A 33 22.89 -41.71 -56.05
C HIS A 33 22.58 -40.23 -55.85
N LEU A 34 22.59 -39.42 -56.92
CA LEU A 34 22.25 -38.00 -56.86
C LEU A 34 20.84 -37.76 -56.33
N ALA A 35 19.86 -38.55 -56.78
CA ALA A 35 18.49 -38.50 -56.31
C ALA A 35 18.39 -38.82 -54.81
N LYS A 36 19.04 -39.90 -54.35
CA LYS A 36 19.11 -40.25 -52.92
C LYS A 36 19.80 -39.16 -52.10
N THR A 37 20.86 -38.55 -52.61
CA THR A 37 21.54 -37.43 -51.94
C THR A 37 20.62 -36.20 -51.84
N ALA A 38 19.84 -35.90 -52.88
CA ALA A 38 18.89 -34.78 -52.86
C ALA A 38 17.75 -35.05 -51.84
N GLU A 39 17.22 -36.26 -51.81
CA GLU A 39 16.21 -36.67 -50.85
C GLU A 39 16.73 -36.64 -49.41
N LEU A 40 17.95 -37.14 -49.17
CA LEU A 40 18.62 -37.04 -47.87
C LEU A 40 18.76 -35.60 -47.41
N LYS A 41 19.20 -34.69 -48.31
CA LYS A 41 19.33 -33.26 -47.99
C LYS A 41 17.98 -32.61 -47.66
N LYS A 42 16.91 -32.98 -48.37
CA LYS A 42 15.54 -32.53 -48.06
C LYS A 42 15.12 -32.97 -46.65
N HIS A 43 15.34 -34.24 -46.30
CA HIS A 43 15.01 -34.76 -44.96
C HIS A 43 15.87 -34.10 -43.87
N ALA A 44 17.17 -33.94 -44.11
CA ALA A 44 18.08 -33.28 -43.19
C ALA A 44 17.64 -31.83 -42.90
N LEU A 45 17.27 -31.07 -43.93
CA LEU A 45 16.76 -29.71 -43.76
C LEU A 45 15.43 -29.68 -42.99
N THR A 46 14.52 -30.61 -43.29
CA THR A 46 13.24 -30.72 -42.59
C THR A 46 13.45 -31.01 -41.10
N LEU A 47 14.38 -31.93 -40.77
CA LEU A 47 14.76 -32.23 -39.40
C LEU A 47 15.39 -31.01 -38.71
N GLN A 48 16.27 -30.27 -39.38
CA GLN A 48 16.86 -29.04 -38.84
C GLN A 48 15.80 -28.00 -38.51
N LEU A 49 14.82 -27.81 -39.39
CA LEU A 49 13.72 -26.87 -39.18
C LEU A 49 12.85 -27.29 -38.00
N HIS A 50 12.49 -28.57 -37.90
CA HIS A 50 11.75 -29.08 -36.74
C HIS A 50 12.53 -28.93 -35.44
N THR A 51 13.82 -29.22 -35.44
CA THR A 51 14.70 -29.00 -34.27
C THR A 51 14.69 -27.54 -33.85
N ALA A 52 14.83 -26.60 -34.80
CA ALA A 52 14.77 -25.17 -34.49
C ALA A 52 13.42 -24.75 -33.88
N HIS A 53 12.30 -25.28 -34.41
CA HIS A 53 10.97 -25.04 -33.85
C HIS A 53 10.82 -25.59 -32.42
N ILE A 54 11.32 -26.82 -32.18
CA ILE A 54 11.30 -27.44 -30.85
C ILE A 54 12.11 -26.59 -29.86
N LEU A 55 13.32 -26.17 -30.22
CA LEU A 55 14.15 -25.33 -29.36
C LEU A 55 13.51 -23.98 -29.04
N SER A 56 12.91 -23.33 -30.05
CA SER A 56 12.18 -22.07 -29.85
C SER A 56 10.96 -22.24 -28.94
N ALA A 57 10.19 -23.32 -29.12
CA ALA A 57 9.06 -23.65 -28.26
C ALA A 57 9.50 -23.94 -26.82
N HIS A 58 10.63 -24.63 -26.62
CA HIS A 58 11.21 -24.87 -25.30
C HIS A 58 11.61 -23.55 -24.59
N ALA A 59 12.31 -22.66 -25.28
CA ALA A 59 12.67 -21.35 -24.70
C ALA A 59 11.43 -20.55 -24.29
N ALA A 60 10.38 -20.56 -25.12
CA ALA A 60 9.12 -19.90 -24.80
C ALA A 60 8.40 -20.56 -23.60
N LEU A 61 8.45 -21.90 -23.51
CA LEU A 61 7.86 -22.65 -22.39
C LEU A 61 8.58 -22.31 -21.07
N GLU A 62 9.91 -22.28 -21.06
CA GLU A 62 10.70 -21.92 -19.87
C GLU A 62 10.41 -20.48 -19.42
N GLN A 63 10.38 -19.53 -20.36
CA GLN A 63 10.05 -18.14 -20.06
C GLN A 63 8.65 -18.01 -19.43
N LYS A 64 7.65 -18.70 -19.99
CA LYS A 64 6.29 -18.70 -19.44
C LYS A 64 6.22 -19.41 -18.08
N SER A 65 6.98 -20.47 -17.89
CA SER A 65 7.00 -21.22 -16.63
C SER A 65 7.58 -20.37 -15.49
N LYS A 66 8.66 -19.64 -15.79
CA LYS A 66 9.23 -18.64 -14.87
C LYS A 66 8.22 -17.53 -14.54
N ALA A 67 7.58 -16.95 -15.56
CA ALA A 67 6.59 -15.90 -15.34
C ALA A 67 5.40 -16.39 -14.48
N ILE A 68 4.96 -17.65 -14.65
CA ILE A 68 3.94 -18.26 -13.79
C ILE A 68 4.41 -18.37 -12.34
N GLN A 69 5.67 -18.75 -12.13
CA GLN A 69 6.24 -18.83 -10.79
C GLN A 69 6.30 -17.44 -10.12
N ASP A 70 6.83 -16.43 -10.83
CA ASP A 70 6.91 -15.05 -10.33
C ASP A 70 5.51 -14.51 -9.94
N LEU A 71 4.50 -14.80 -10.76
CA LEU A 71 3.11 -14.41 -10.47
C LEU A 71 2.52 -15.15 -9.25
N LYS A 72 2.85 -16.43 -9.05
CA LYS A 72 2.43 -17.18 -7.86
C LYS A 72 3.04 -16.61 -6.59
N GLU A 73 4.32 -16.24 -6.63
CA GLU A 73 5.02 -15.64 -5.49
C GLU A 73 4.44 -14.25 -5.15
N GLN A 74 4.18 -13.41 -6.16
CA GLN A 74 3.51 -12.13 -5.97
C GLN A 74 2.10 -12.28 -5.37
N LYS A 75 1.32 -13.24 -5.87
CA LYS A 75 -0.01 -13.56 -5.33
C LYS A 75 0.07 -13.98 -3.86
N ASN A 76 1.00 -14.87 -3.51
CA ASN A 76 1.18 -15.32 -2.13
C ASN A 76 1.57 -14.16 -1.19
N LYS A 77 2.43 -13.24 -1.65
CA LYS A 77 2.78 -12.03 -0.90
C LYS A 77 1.56 -11.14 -0.63
N LEU A 78 0.73 -10.92 -1.64
CA LEU A 78 -0.50 -10.13 -1.51
C LEU A 78 -1.52 -10.81 -0.59
N GLU A 79 -1.64 -12.14 -0.64
CA GLU A 79 -2.51 -12.90 0.26
C GLU A 79 -2.07 -12.80 1.72
N SER A 80 -0.76 -12.88 1.99
CA SER A 80 -0.20 -12.66 3.32
C SER A 80 -0.46 -11.24 3.85
N GLU A 81 -0.27 -10.21 3.01
CA GLU A 81 -0.59 -8.83 3.41
C GLU A 81 -2.08 -8.64 3.65
N ARG A 82 -2.95 -9.23 2.81
CA ARG A 82 -4.39 -9.21 3.04
C ARG A 82 -4.75 -9.84 4.38
N ALA A 83 -4.16 -10.99 4.72
CA ALA A 83 -4.39 -11.64 6.01
C ALA A 83 -3.92 -10.78 7.18
N ARG A 84 -2.74 -10.16 7.08
CA ARG A 84 -2.19 -9.23 8.08
C ARG A 84 -3.13 -8.05 8.32
N LEU A 85 -3.56 -7.38 7.25
CA LEU A 85 -4.45 -6.22 7.33
C LEU A 85 -5.82 -6.58 7.91
N LEU A 86 -6.37 -7.74 7.57
CA LEU A 86 -7.62 -8.23 8.17
C LEU A 86 -7.47 -8.47 9.67
N ASN A 87 -6.33 -9.02 10.12
CA ASN A 87 -6.09 -9.17 11.55
C ASN A 87 -5.96 -7.81 12.26
N CYS A 88 -5.22 -6.85 11.68
CA CYS A 88 -5.14 -5.49 12.24
C CYS A 88 -6.53 -4.82 12.33
N LEU A 89 -7.38 -4.99 11.31
CA LEU A 89 -8.73 -4.44 11.34
C LEU A 89 -9.59 -5.08 12.44
N ARG A 90 -9.44 -6.39 12.67
CA ARG A 90 -10.10 -7.08 13.79
C ARG A 90 -9.67 -6.50 15.12
N GLU A 91 -8.37 -6.33 15.34
CA GLU A 91 -7.82 -5.74 16.58
C GLU A 91 -8.34 -4.32 16.83
N VAL A 92 -8.33 -3.46 15.81
CA VAL A 92 -8.87 -2.09 15.92
C VAL A 92 -10.35 -2.09 16.29
N ASN A 93 -11.15 -3.00 15.71
CA ASN A 93 -12.56 -3.11 16.06
C ASN A 93 -12.75 -3.59 17.50
N GLU A 94 -11.96 -4.56 17.96
CA GLU A 94 -12.01 -5.03 19.35
C GLU A 94 -11.64 -3.92 20.35
N ASP A 95 -10.64 -3.10 20.02
CA ASP A 95 -10.23 -1.99 20.88
C ASP A 95 -11.26 -0.85 20.87
N ARG A 96 -11.92 -0.59 19.73
CA ARG A 96 -13.06 0.32 19.67
C ARG A 96 -14.20 -0.17 20.57
N ASP A 97 -14.58 -1.44 20.47
CA ASP A 97 -15.68 -2.00 21.27
C ASP A 97 -15.36 -1.95 22.78
N LYS A 98 -14.10 -2.15 23.17
CA LYS A 98 -13.64 -1.94 24.55
C LYS A 98 -13.74 -0.47 24.98
N ALA A 99 -13.34 0.46 24.12
CA ALA A 99 -13.42 1.89 24.39
C ALA A 99 -14.87 2.35 24.55
N ASP A 100 -15.77 1.88 23.69
CA ASP A 100 -17.22 2.17 23.76
C ASP A 100 -17.82 1.65 25.09
N LEU A 101 -17.43 0.45 25.53
CA LEU A 101 -17.87 -0.10 26.81
C LEU A 101 -17.33 0.70 28.01
N ALA A 102 -16.08 1.13 27.95
CA ALA A 102 -15.47 1.96 28.98
C ALA A 102 -16.11 3.35 29.05
N GLU A 103 -16.38 3.97 27.89
CA GLU A 103 -17.10 5.23 27.78
C GLU A 103 -18.49 5.14 28.38
N ALA A 104 -19.27 4.12 28.01
CA ALA A 104 -20.61 3.90 28.55
C ALA A 104 -20.61 3.71 30.08
N THR A 105 -19.59 3.04 30.61
CA THR A 105 -19.40 2.86 32.07
C THR A 105 -19.10 4.19 32.75
N LEU A 106 -18.15 4.96 32.22
CA LEU A 106 -17.80 6.27 32.78
C LEU A 106 -18.96 7.26 32.70
N ASP A 107 -19.73 7.24 31.61
CA ASP A 107 -20.93 8.07 31.45
C ASP A 107 -21.99 7.77 32.51
N ARG A 108 -22.17 6.49 32.84
CA ARG A 108 -23.05 6.07 33.93
C ARG A 108 -22.51 6.59 35.27
N ASP A 109 -21.24 6.37 35.55
CA ASP A 109 -20.62 6.80 36.82
C ASP A 109 -20.68 8.32 37.00
N VAL A 110 -20.46 9.09 35.92
CA VAL A 110 -20.61 10.56 35.94
C VAL A 110 -22.05 10.96 36.25
N LYS A 111 -23.05 10.29 35.67
CA LYS A 111 -24.47 10.55 35.98
C LYS A 111 -24.78 10.23 37.44
N ASP A 112 -24.33 9.08 37.93
CA ASP A 112 -24.56 8.64 39.31
C ASP A 112 -23.88 9.59 40.31
N LEU A 113 -22.65 10.02 40.04
CA LEU A 113 -21.94 10.99 40.87
C LEU A 113 -22.61 12.37 40.85
N ARG A 114 -23.04 12.87 39.69
CA ARG A 114 -23.79 14.13 39.60
C ARG A 114 -25.09 14.06 40.39
N GLN A 115 -25.81 12.96 40.30
CA GLN A 115 -27.04 12.75 41.06
C GLN A 115 -26.76 12.70 42.56
N LYS A 116 -25.69 12.01 42.98
CA LYS A 116 -25.29 11.94 44.39
C LYS A 116 -24.86 13.30 44.95
N ILE A 117 -24.07 14.06 44.19
CA ILE A 117 -23.68 15.44 44.56
C ILE A 117 -24.94 16.28 44.76
N LYS A 118 -25.84 16.27 43.77
CA LYS A 118 -27.11 17.01 43.87
C LYS A 118 -27.92 16.61 45.10
N ALA A 119 -28.07 15.31 45.36
CA ALA A 119 -28.83 14.80 46.49
C ALA A 119 -28.26 15.26 47.85
N ILE A 120 -26.93 15.24 48.01
CA ILE A 120 -26.26 15.71 49.24
C ILE A 120 -26.34 17.23 49.36
N THR A 121 -26.13 17.95 48.26
CA THR A 121 -26.19 19.42 48.24
C THR A 121 -27.57 19.93 48.59
N ASP A 122 -28.63 19.34 48.03
CA ASP A 122 -30.02 19.82 48.21
C ASP A 122 -30.65 19.40 49.54
N SER A 123 -30.11 18.39 50.24
CA SER A 123 -30.68 17.88 51.49
C SER A 123 -29.79 18.15 52.71
N GLU A 124 -28.82 17.28 52.95
CA GLU A 124 -28.02 17.25 54.17
C GLU A 124 -27.12 18.47 54.31
N TYR A 125 -26.47 18.90 53.22
CA TYR A 125 -25.50 19.99 53.26
C TYR A 125 -26.17 21.34 53.56
N THR A 126 -27.32 21.64 52.93
CA THR A 126 -28.04 22.90 53.15
C THR A 126 -28.53 23.03 54.59
N VAL A 127 -29.07 21.95 55.16
CA VAL A 127 -29.54 21.94 56.56
C VAL A 127 -28.36 22.14 57.51
N ALA A 128 -27.28 21.38 57.33
CA ALA A 128 -26.09 21.50 58.15
C ALA A 128 -25.46 22.91 58.05
N LYS A 129 -25.38 23.48 56.85
CA LYS A 129 -24.84 24.83 56.64
C LYS A 129 -25.69 25.88 57.37
N GLN A 130 -27.01 25.82 57.26
CA GLN A 130 -27.91 26.75 57.96
C GLN A 130 -27.73 26.69 59.48
N GLU A 131 -27.60 25.49 60.04
CA GLU A 131 -27.38 25.32 61.48
C GLU A 131 -26.02 25.85 61.94
N VAL A 132 -24.95 25.59 61.19
CA VAL A 132 -23.62 26.15 61.49
C VAL A 132 -23.61 27.67 61.37
N ASP A 133 -24.24 28.24 60.34
CA ASP A 133 -24.33 29.69 60.17
C ASP A 133 -25.15 30.34 61.31
N ARG A 134 -26.22 29.67 61.78
CA ARG A 134 -26.98 30.11 62.98
C ARG A 134 -26.08 30.17 64.22
N LEU A 135 -25.36 29.08 64.52
CA LEU A 135 -24.46 29.01 65.68
C LEU A 135 -23.32 30.04 65.59
N ARG A 136 -22.78 30.27 64.39
CA ARG A 136 -21.78 31.31 64.16
C ARG A 136 -22.33 32.70 64.44
N GLN A 137 -23.55 32.97 64.00
CA GLN A 137 -24.21 34.24 64.27
C GLN A 137 -24.43 34.46 65.78
N GLU A 138 -24.83 33.42 66.53
CA GLU A 138 -24.94 33.46 68.00
C GLU A 138 -23.58 33.74 68.69
N LEU A 139 -22.48 33.26 68.11
CA LEU A 139 -21.11 33.49 68.58
C LEU A 139 -20.47 34.81 68.06
N GLY A 140 -21.19 35.60 67.25
CA GLY A 140 -20.67 36.82 66.64
C GLY A 140 -19.64 36.60 65.52
N GLN A 141 -19.57 35.40 64.95
CA GLN A 141 -18.68 35.06 63.83
C GLN A 141 -19.38 35.24 62.47
N PRO A 142 -18.64 35.56 61.40
CA PRO A 142 -19.19 35.65 60.05
C PRO A 142 -19.62 34.28 59.51
N PRO A 143 -20.64 34.24 58.62
CA PRO A 143 -21.13 33.00 58.02
C PRO A 143 -20.06 32.32 57.16
N LEU A 144 -20.21 31.01 56.97
CA LEU A 144 -19.29 30.23 56.15
C LEU A 144 -19.34 30.64 54.67
N PRO A 145 -18.21 30.53 53.95
CA PRO A 145 -18.16 30.73 52.51
C PRO A 145 -19.08 29.74 51.79
N SER A 146 -19.50 30.11 50.57
CA SER A 146 -20.40 29.28 49.78
C SER A 146 -19.72 27.99 49.31
N LEU A 147 -20.49 26.91 49.13
CA LEU A 147 -19.99 25.65 48.59
C LEU A 147 -19.32 25.85 47.22
N GLN A 148 -19.87 26.76 46.41
CA GLN A 148 -19.34 27.12 45.09
C GLN A 148 -17.92 27.68 45.20
N THR A 149 -17.68 28.61 46.13
CA THR A 149 -16.36 29.21 46.37
C THR A 149 -15.34 28.14 46.77
N THR A 150 -15.71 27.26 47.71
CA THR A 150 -14.83 26.17 48.16
C THR A 150 -14.52 25.18 47.02
N LEU A 151 -15.49 24.89 46.14
CA LEU A 151 -15.29 24.01 44.98
C LEU A 151 -14.36 24.66 43.94
N GLU A 152 -14.50 25.96 43.68
CA GLU A 152 -13.64 26.70 42.76
C GLU A 152 -12.19 26.70 43.24
N GLU A 153 -11.96 26.97 44.52
CA GLU A 153 -10.63 26.89 45.14
C GLU A 153 -10.01 25.50 45.00
N LYS A 154 -10.77 24.44 45.31
CA LYS A 154 -10.32 23.05 45.17
C LYS A 154 -10.04 22.68 43.72
N SER A 155 -10.86 23.15 42.77
CA SER A 155 -10.64 22.91 41.34
C SER A 155 -9.36 23.59 40.85
N ALA A 156 -9.07 24.79 41.33
CA ALA A 156 -7.84 25.51 41.01
C ALA A 156 -6.61 24.79 41.60
N GLU A 157 -6.71 24.28 42.83
CA GLU A 157 -5.68 23.42 43.45
C GLU A 157 -5.43 22.15 42.62
N TYR A 158 -6.48 21.45 42.20
CA TYR A 158 -6.36 20.23 41.41
C TYR A 158 -5.70 20.50 40.04
N LEU A 159 -6.13 21.55 39.34
CA LEU A 159 -5.51 21.95 38.07
C LEU A 159 -4.05 22.35 38.23
N LYS A 160 -3.69 22.98 39.35
CA LYS A 160 -2.30 23.29 39.68
C LYS A 160 -1.48 22.01 39.91
N ALA A 161 -2.03 21.05 40.65
CA ALA A 161 -1.39 19.76 40.90
C ALA A 161 -1.19 18.97 39.59
N LEU A 162 -2.19 18.97 38.71
CA LEU A 162 -2.11 18.29 37.42
C LEU A 162 -1.04 18.90 36.50
N ARG A 163 -0.91 20.25 36.48
CA ARG A 163 0.18 20.92 35.77
C ARG A 163 1.54 20.50 36.31
N LEU A 164 1.72 20.52 37.63
CA LEU A 164 2.98 20.10 38.27
C LEU A 164 3.32 18.64 37.95
N GLN A 165 2.33 17.76 37.93
CA GLN A 165 2.50 16.35 37.56
C GLN A 165 2.87 16.18 36.09
N SER A 166 2.26 16.96 35.19
CA SER A 166 2.60 16.94 33.76
C SER A 166 4.01 17.49 33.49
N GLU A 167 4.46 18.48 34.25
CA GLU A 167 5.82 19.02 34.20
C GLU A 167 6.84 18.00 34.72
N ALA A 168 6.53 17.32 35.83
CA ALA A 168 7.37 16.25 36.37
C ALA A 168 7.48 15.04 35.42
N ALA A 169 6.38 14.65 34.76
CA ALA A 169 6.40 13.58 33.76
C ALA A 169 7.21 13.96 32.51
N ASN A 170 7.10 15.21 32.04
CA ASN A 170 7.90 15.71 30.91
C ASN A 170 9.38 15.87 31.25
N ALA A 171 9.72 16.25 32.48
CA ALA A 171 11.11 16.31 32.95
C ALA A 171 11.75 14.92 33.05
N ALA A 172 10.99 13.89 33.43
CA ALA A 172 11.46 12.50 33.49
C ALA A 172 11.66 11.85 32.11
N ALA A 173 10.88 12.25 31.10
CA ALA A 173 11.01 11.75 29.72
C ALA A 173 12.16 12.39 28.91
N GLY A 174 12.87 13.38 29.49
CA GLY A 174 13.87 14.19 28.81
C GLY A 174 15.25 13.57 28.59
N THR A 175 15.53 12.32 28.99
CA THR A 175 16.93 11.83 29.01
C THR A 175 17.25 10.61 28.13
N LYS A 176 16.32 9.76 27.67
CA LYS A 176 16.70 8.67 26.72
C LYS A 176 15.54 8.32 25.78
N ARG A 177 15.68 8.69 24.51
CA ARG A 177 15.04 7.94 23.41
C ARG A 177 15.89 6.68 23.16
N PRO A 178 15.38 5.45 23.34
CA PRO A 178 15.95 4.27 22.73
C PRO A 178 15.26 4.08 21.38
N GLY A 179 15.99 4.24 20.29
CA GLY A 179 15.44 3.93 18.97
C GLY A 179 16.04 4.75 17.85
N ASP A 180 17.34 4.55 17.59
CA ASP A 180 17.83 4.44 16.22
C ASP A 180 19.21 3.77 16.25
N ASP A 181 19.22 2.44 16.18
CA ASP A 181 20.42 1.66 15.89
C ASP A 181 20.05 0.50 14.98
N LEU A 182 19.69 0.83 13.73
CA LEU A 182 19.76 -0.06 12.59
C LEU A 182 20.14 0.76 11.35
N GLY A 183 21.41 0.66 10.95
CA GLY A 183 21.84 0.99 9.59
C GLY A 183 22.86 2.11 9.45
N ALA A 184 24.05 1.93 10.02
CA ALA A 184 25.24 2.66 9.59
C ALA A 184 25.82 1.98 8.34
N ASP A 185 25.47 2.49 7.15
CA ASP A 185 26.37 2.44 6.00
C ASP A 185 26.12 3.63 5.05
N GLY A 186 27.09 4.55 5.06
CA GLY A 186 27.50 5.49 4.01
C GLY A 186 26.47 6.26 3.18
N GLN A 187 26.34 7.57 3.41
CA GLN A 187 26.92 8.61 2.51
C GLN A 187 26.55 10.06 2.93
N PRO A 188 27.35 11.08 2.55
CA PRO A 188 27.30 12.39 3.18
C PRO A 188 26.64 13.51 2.35
N ALA A 189 26.20 14.53 3.10
CA ALA A 189 26.27 15.97 2.80
C ALA A 189 25.15 16.69 2.01
N LYS A 190 24.51 17.60 2.77
CA LYS A 190 24.21 19.02 2.49
C LYS A 190 23.22 19.37 1.36
N ARG A 191 22.05 19.88 1.78
CA ARG A 191 21.55 21.22 1.41
C ARG A 191 20.37 21.68 2.29
N PRO A 192 20.47 22.84 2.97
CA PRO A 192 19.33 23.46 3.66
C PRO A 192 18.79 24.69 2.91
N ARG A 193 17.53 25.03 3.25
CA ARG A 193 16.80 26.30 3.06
C ARG A 193 15.86 26.41 1.85
N GLY A 194 14.56 26.57 2.17
CA GLY A 194 13.66 27.47 1.44
C GLY A 194 12.40 26.85 0.84
N ARG A 195 11.35 26.66 1.66
CA ARG A 195 9.96 26.81 1.20
C ARG A 195 9.65 28.32 1.14
N PRO A 196 8.59 28.85 0.47
CA PRO A 196 7.76 28.37 -0.65
C PRO A 196 7.64 29.43 -1.78
N LYS A 197 7.30 29.05 -3.02
CA LYS A 197 6.46 29.92 -3.88
C LYS A 197 5.45 29.08 -4.65
N GLY A 198 4.18 29.36 -4.39
CA GLY A 198 3.04 28.63 -4.95
C GLY A 198 2.63 29.08 -6.35
N SER A 199 1.44 28.56 -6.68
CA SER A 199 0.51 29.01 -7.71
C SER A 199 0.98 28.97 -9.16
N LYS A 200 0.58 27.91 -9.87
CA LYS A 200 0.02 28.05 -11.21
C LYS A 200 -1.25 27.20 -11.33
N ASN A 201 -2.39 27.85 -11.16
CA ASN A 201 -3.63 27.45 -11.81
C ASN A 201 -3.42 27.53 -13.33
N SER A 202 -3.64 26.42 -14.05
CA SER A 202 -4.00 26.49 -15.47
C SER A 202 -5.49 26.16 -15.61
N LYS A 203 -6.19 27.10 -16.22
CA LYS A 203 -7.62 27.15 -16.47
C LYS A 203 -8.10 26.04 -17.42
N ALA A 204 -9.31 25.58 -17.11
CA ALA A 204 -10.49 25.44 -17.96
C ALA A 204 -10.37 24.76 -19.34
N LYS A 205 -11.17 23.71 -19.51
CA LYS A 205 -12.02 23.60 -20.71
C LYS A 205 -13.44 23.22 -20.30
N ALA A 206 -14.34 24.19 -20.41
CA ALA A 206 -15.78 24.01 -20.42
C ALA A 206 -16.24 23.52 -21.81
N LYS A 207 -17.23 22.63 -21.83
CA LYS A 207 -18.27 22.46 -22.88
C LYS A 207 -19.34 21.49 -22.31
N SER A 208 -20.38 21.98 -21.65
CA SER A 208 -21.71 22.41 -22.15
C SER A 208 -22.64 21.26 -22.59
N GLY A 209 -23.86 21.26 -22.03
CA GLY A 209 -25.07 20.52 -22.49
C GLY A 209 -25.67 19.67 -21.37
N ALA A 210 -26.60 20.12 -20.52
CA ALA A 210 -27.97 20.60 -20.75
C ALA A 210 -28.92 19.55 -21.36
N ALA A 211 -29.76 18.93 -20.51
CA ALA A 211 -31.16 18.51 -20.72
C ALA A 211 -31.59 17.66 -19.51
N ALA A 212 -32.37 18.19 -18.58
CA ALA A 212 -33.83 18.23 -18.60
C ALA A 212 -34.47 16.86 -18.29
N THR A 213 -34.90 16.71 -17.04
CA THR A 213 -35.93 15.77 -16.58
C THR A 213 -37.30 16.15 -17.16
N PRO A 214 -38.17 15.15 -17.35
CA PRO A 214 -39.52 15.29 -16.81
C PRO A 214 -39.96 14.04 -16.01
N PRO A 215 -40.90 14.19 -15.05
CA PRO A 215 -41.45 13.09 -14.28
C PRO A 215 -42.57 12.39 -15.06
N VAL A 216 -42.63 11.06 -14.99
CA VAL A 216 -43.77 10.26 -15.46
C VAL A 216 -44.71 10.01 -14.28
N ALA A 217 -45.98 10.33 -14.52
CA ALA A 217 -47.11 10.19 -13.61
C ALA A 217 -47.48 8.72 -13.32
N GLY A 218 -48.22 8.54 -12.21
CA GLY A 218 -48.59 7.24 -11.68
C GLY A 218 -49.63 6.45 -12.49
N SER A 219 -49.87 5.22 -12.02
CA SER A 219 -51.13 4.52 -12.21
C SER A 219 -51.39 3.68 -10.97
N ALA A 220 -52.46 4.03 -10.27
CA ALA A 220 -53.18 3.15 -9.37
C ALA A 220 -54.22 2.39 -10.21
N SER A 221 -54.29 1.07 -9.98
CA SER A 221 -55.48 0.21 -9.96
C SER A 221 -55.05 -1.24 -9.97
#